data_AF-A0A7V5VY56-F1
#
_entry.id   AF-A0A7V5VY56-F1
#
_cell.length_a   1.000
_cell.length_b   1.000
_cell.length_c   1.000
_cell.angle_alpha   90.00
_cell.angle_beta   90.00
_cell.angle_gamma   90.00
#
_symmetry.space_group_name_H-M   'P 1'
#
loop_
_entity.id
_entity.type
_entity.pdbx_description
1 polymer ?
#
loop_
_entity_poly.entity_id
_entity_poly.type
_entity_poly.pdbx_seq_one_letter_code
_entity_poly.pdbx_strand_id
1 'polypeptide(L)'
;MVNQNDIEKNIKTFAELGDILRQAFAAGKSYLADSAYLYYINEIQYLIKNLSIYNSWFIEDFVIKAITNIANLLTYENLTKWISVYESDFNKPHYKNKRVGVIAAGNIPLAVFHDFLCVLITNNIFVGKL
;
A
#
# COMPACT_ATOMS: atom_id res chain seq x y z
N MET A 1 7.34 22.43 2.80
CA MET A 1 6.14 22.35 3.65
C MET A 1 5.28 21.28 3.03
N VAL A 2 5.03 20.17 3.73
CA VAL A 2 3.95 19.27 3.31
C VAL A 2 2.66 20.00 3.57
N ASN A 3 1.87 20.21 2.53
CA ASN A 3 0.57 20.84 2.68
C ASN A 3 -0.37 19.79 3.31
N GLN A 4 -1.25 20.19 4.24
CA GLN A 4 -2.26 19.30 4.80
C GLN A 4 -3.16 18.70 3.70
N ASN A 5 -3.31 19.43 2.58
CA ASN A 5 -3.95 18.95 1.37
C ASN A 5 -3.23 17.76 0.69
N ASP A 6 -1.90 17.66 0.82
CA ASP A 6 -1.13 16.57 0.21
C ASP A 6 -1.27 15.26 1.00
N ILE A 7 -1.33 15.34 2.33
CA ILE A 7 -1.54 14.17 3.19
C ILE A 7 -2.93 13.61 2.98
N GLU A 8 -3.94 14.48 2.95
CA GLU A 8 -5.33 14.10 2.66
C GLU A 8 -5.45 13.43 1.28
N LYS A 9 -4.73 13.96 0.27
CA LYS A 9 -4.64 13.31 -1.05
C LYS A 9 -4.02 11.92 -0.94
N ASN A 10 -2.91 11.77 -0.22
CA ASN A 10 -2.25 10.48 -0.05
C ASN A 10 -3.15 9.47 0.68
N ILE A 11 -3.87 9.89 1.72
CA ILE A 11 -4.85 9.05 2.42
C ILE A 11 -5.90 8.53 1.44
N LYS A 12 -6.48 9.40 0.61
CA LYS A 12 -7.46 9.00 -0.42
C LYS A 12 -6.88 8.01 -1.41
N THR A 13 -5.69 8.29 -1.95
CA THR A 13 -5.03 7.40 -2.91
C THR A 13 -4.72 6.02 -2.31
N PHE A 14 -4.26 5.96 -1.06
CA PHE A 14 -4.03 4.67 -0.39
C PHE A 14 -5.33 3.95 -0.05
N ALA A 15 -6.41 4.67 0.28
CA ALA A 15 -7.72 4.07 0.48
C ALA A 15 -8.27 3.45 -0.81
N GLU A 16 -8.11 4.13 -1.95
CA GLU A 16 -8.44 3.62 -3.29
C GLU A 16 -7.63 2.36 -3.64
N LEU A 17 -6.33 2.35 -3.34
CA LEU A 17 -5.51 1.14 -3.47
C LEU A 17 -6.07 0.00 -2.62
N GLY A 18 -6.47 0.28 -1.38
CA GLY A 18 -7.15 -0.67 -0.52
C GLY A 18 -8.40 -1.27 -1.17
N ASP A 19 -9.24 -0.45 -1.81
CA ASP A 19 -10.44 -0.91 -2.51
C ASP A 19 -10.12 -1.84 -3.68
N ILE A 20 -9.08 -1.52 -4.47
CA ILE A 20 -8.62 -2.37 -5.58
C ILE A 20 -8.14 -3.72 -5.04
N LEU A 21 -7.32 -3.70 -4.00
CA LEU A 21 -6.78 -4.93 -3.40
C LEU A 21 -7.88 -5.78 -2.77
N ARG A 22 -8.86 -5.19 -2.08
CA ARG A 22 -10.02 -5.93 -1.54
C ARG A 22 -10.81 -6.61 -2.66
N GLN A 23 -11.01 -5.92 -3.78
CA GLN A 23 -11.74 -6.46 -4.93
C GLN A 23 -10.97 -7.55 -5.67
N ALA A 24 -9.64 -7.49 -5.69
CA ALA A 24 -8.82 -8.53 -6.33
C ALA A 24 -9.03 -9.93 -5.72
N PHE A 25 -9.53 -10.03 -4.48
CA PHE A 25 -9.79 -11.29 -3.78
C PHE A 25 -11.25 -11.44 -3.31
N ALA A 26 -12.16 -10.54 -3.68
CA ALA A 26 -13.55 -10.66 -3.32
C ALA A 26 -14.22 -11.79 -4.14
N ALA A 27 -14.89 -12.71 -3.46
CA ALA A 27 -15.70 -13.77 -4.08
C ALA A 27 -17.02 -13.18 -4.61
N GLY A 28 -16.98 -12.39 -5.68
CA GLY A 28 -18.15 -11.74 -6.26
C GLY A 28 -17.78 -10.69 -7.31
N LYS A 29 -18.75 -10.34 -8.19
CA LYS A 29 -18.54 -9.42 -9.31
C LYS A 29 -17.82 -8.13 -8.85
N SER A 30 -16.68 -7.84 -9.47
CA SER A 30 -16.03 -6.53 -9.40
C SER A 30 -17.08 -5.46 -9.74
N TYR A 31 -17.35 -4.56 -8.81
CA TYR A 31 -18.26 -3.42 -9.04
C TYR A 31 -17.60 -2.34 -9.89
N LEU A 32 -16.29 -2.46 -10.16
CA LEU A 32 -15.56 -1.62 -11.09
C LEU A 32 -15.78 -2.17 -12.51
N ALA A 33 -16.69 -1.53 -13.24
CA ALA A 33 -16.92 -1.74 -14.68
C ALA A 33 -15.83 -1.06 -15.55
N ASP A 34 -14.80 -0.53 -14.92
CA ASP A 34 -13.70 0.17 -15.58
C ASP A 34 -12.58 -0.84 -15.92
N SER A 35 -12.29 -0.93 -17.22
CA SER A 35 -11.34 -1.86 -17.80
C SER A 35 -9.92 -1.70 -17.28
N ALA A 36 -9.55 -0.50 -16.80
CA ALA A 36 -8.23 -0.25 -16.23
C ALA A 36 -8.03 -1.02 -14.91
N TYR A 37 -9.04 -1.04 -14.03
CA TYR A 37 -8.95 -1.77 -12.77
C TYR A 37 -8.98 -3.28 -12.97
N LEU A 38 -9.75 -3.76 -13.95
CA LEU A 38 -9.80 -5.17 -14.29
C LEU A 38 -8.42 -5.70 -14.74
N TYR A 39 -7.68 -4.89 -15.51
CA TYR A 39 -6.30 -5.22 -15.88
C TYR A 39 -5.43 -5.43 -14.64
N TYR A 40 -5.39 -4.47 -13.70
CA TYR A 40 -4.58 -4.59 -12.48
C TYR A 40 -4.98 -5.78 -11.60
N ILE A 41 -6.29 -6.04 -11.47
CA ILE A 41 -6.78 -7.20 -10.71
C ILE A 41 -6.27 -8.51 -11.31
N ASN A 42 -6.37 -8.67 -12.64
CA ASN A 42 -5.90 -9.86 -13.33
C ASN A 42 -4.38 -10.04 -13.21
N GLU A 43 -3.62 -8.95 -13.35
CA GLU A 43 -2.15 -8.97 -13.19
C GLU A 43 -1.75 -9.37 -11.76
N ILE A 44 -2.41 -8.83 -10.73
CA ILE A 44 -2.16 -9.20 -9.32
C ILE A 44 -2.41 -10.69 -9.10
N GLN A 45 -3.55 -11.21 -9.57
CA GLN A 45 -3.88 -12.63 -9.46
C GLN A 45 -2.89 -13.52 -10.21
N TYR A 46 -2.46 -13.10 -11.39
CA TYR A 46 -1.43 -13.82 -12.16
C TYR A 46 -0.11 -13.85 -11.40
N LEU A 47 0.36 -12.72 -10.86
CA LEU A 47 1.60 -12.65 -10.11
C LEU A 47 1.56 -13.56 -8.89
N ILE A 48 0.49 -13.53 -8.11
CA ILE A 48 0.37 -14.33 -6.88
C ILE A 48 0.47 -15.83 -7.13
N LYS A 49 -0.14 -16.32 -8.22
CA LYS A 49 -0.04 -17.72 -8.63
C LYS A 49 1.36 -18.15 -9.06
N ASN A 50 2.17 -17.20 -9.56
CA ASN A 50 3.49 -17.49 -10.13
C ASN A 50 4.66 -17.07 -9.22
N LEU A 51 4.43 -16.31 -8.15
CA LEU A 51 5.48 -15.78 -7.27
C LEU A 51 6.34 -16.88 -6.63
N SER A 52 5.73 -18.03 -6.30
CA SER A 52 6.42 -19.17 -5.71
C SER A 52 7.51 -19.78 -6.60
N ILE A 53 7.41 -19.59 -7.93
CA ILE A 53 8.41 -20.03 -8.92
C ILE A 53 9.70 -19.22 -8.74
N TYR A 54 9.58 -17.94 -8.43
CA TYR A 54 10.70 -17.00 -8.30
C TYR A 54 11.23 -16.91 -6.87
N ASN A 55 10.37 -17.15 -5.88
CA ASN A 55 10.72 -17.11 -4.47
C ASN A 55 9.94 -18.15 -3.69
N SER A 56 10.61 -19.24 -3.28
CA SER A 56 9.96 -20.35 -2.57
C SER A 56 9.38 -19.98 -1.19
N TRP A 57 9.74 -18.82 -0.64
CA TRP A 57 9.12 -18.30 0.59
C TRP A 57 7.74 -17.69 0.34
N PHE A 58 7.39 -17.37 -0.91
CA PHE A 58 6.16 -16.67 -1.28
C PHE A 58 5.08 -17.68 -1.67
N ILE A 59 4.63 -18.43 -0.66
CA ILE A 59 3.52 -19.37 -0.79
C ILE A 59 2.22 -18.57 -1.03
N GLU A 60 1.46 -18.96 -2.05
CA GLU A 60 0.25 -18.28 -2.52
C GLU A 60 -0.68 -17.87 -1.37
N ASP A 61 -1.07 -18.80 -0.50
CA ASP A 61 -1.96 -18.55 0.63
C ASP A 61 -1.44 -17.45 1.59
N PHE A 62 -0.13 -17.43 1.85
CA PHE A 62 0.46 -16.42 2.73
C PHE A 62 0.57 -15.06 2.04
N VAL A 63 0.82 -15.02 0.73
CA VAL A 63 0.79 -13.79 -0.06
C VAL A 63 -0.61 -13.21 -0.09
N ILE A 64 -1.64 -14.03 -0.38
CA ILE A 64 -3.04 -13.61 -0.37
C ILE A 64 -3.40 -13.06 1.03
N LYS A 65 -3.08 -13.79 2.09
CA LYS A 65 -3.34 -13.35 3.47
C LYS A 65 -2.67 -12.01 3.81
N ALA A 66 -1.41 -11.83 3.38
CA ALA A 66 -0.69 -10.57 3.58
C ALA A 66 -1.37 -9.41 2.84
N ILE A 67 -1.73 -9.60 1.56
CA ILE A 67 -2.43 -8.59 0.77
C ILE A 67 -3.80 -8.27 1.35
N THR A 68 -4.59 -9.27 1.74
CA THR A 68 -5.90 -9.05 2.37
C THR A 68 -5.79 -8.22 3.65
N ASN A 69 -4.81 -8.51 4.50
CA ASN A 69 -4.58 -7.75 5.72
C ASN A 69 -4.19 -6.29 5.43
N ILE A 70 -3.28 -6.08 4.47
CA ILE A 70 -2.91 -4.74 4.00
C ILE A 70 -4.14 -4.03 3.45
N ALA A 71 -4.91 -4.69 2.59
CA ALA A 71 -6.11 -4.11 2.00
C ALA A 71 -7.09 -3.66 3.09
N ASN A 72 -7.32 -4.45 4.14
CA ASN A 72 -8.20 -4.07 5.25
C ASN A 72 -7.64 -2.93 6.13
N LEU A 73 -6.32 -2.77 6.19
CA LEU A 73 -5.69 -1.63 6.85
C LEU A 73 -5.91 -0.33 6.06
N LEU A 74 -5.87 -0.41 4.73
CA LEU A 74 -6.02 0.72 3.81
C LEU A 74 -7.49 1.14 3.60
N THR A 75 -8.26 1.31 4.67
CA THR A 75 -9.55 2.02 4.58
C THR A 75 -9.32 3.49 4.89
N TYR A 76 -10.13 4.37 4.29
CA TYR A 76 -10.05 5.80 4.57
C TYR A 76 -10.16 6.08 6.07
N GLU A 77 -11.13 5.45 6.75
CA GLU A 77 -11.31 5.59 8.20
C GLU A 77 -10.06 5.17 9.00
N ASN A 78 -9.47 4.00 8.69
CA ASN A 78 -8.29 3.52 9.38
C ASN A 78 -7.08 4.45 9.16
N LEU A 79 -6.87 4.89 7.92
CA LEU A 79 -5.77 5.78 7.57
C LEU A 79 -5.92 7.17 8.20
N THR A 80 -7.11 7.78 8.12
CA THR A 80 -7.38 9.08 8.77
C THR A 80 -7.19 8.98 10.27
N LYS A 81 -7.71 7.92 10.91
CA LYS A 81 -7.54 7.69 12.35
C LYS A 81 -6.07 7.47 12.74
N TRP A 82 -5.31 6.75 11.92
CA TRP A 82 -3.90 6.52 12.17
C TRP A 82 -3.06 7.79 11.99
N ILE A 83 -3.40 8.64 11.02
CA ILE A 83 -2.63 9.86 10.72
C ILE A 83 -2.97 11.02 11.66
N SER A 84 -4.19 11.06 12.22
CA SER A 84 -4.62 12.17 13.09
C SER A 84 -3.73 12.36 14.33
N VAL A 85 -3.14 11.28 14.87
CA VAL A 85 -2.19 11.37 16.00
C VAL A 85 -0.88 12.08 15.65
N TYR A 86 -0.57 12.28 14.37
CA TYR A 86 0.66 12.94 13.89
C TYR A 86 0.40 14.33 13.30
N GLU A 87 -0.82 14.87 13.35
CA GLU A 87 -1.16 16.18 12.74
C GLU A 87 -0.22 17.33 13.16
N SER A 88 0.19 17.34 14.42
CA SER A 88 1.12 18.35 14.94
C SER A 88 2.53 18.27 14.36
N ASP A 89 2.96 17.09 13.91
CA ASP A 89 4.28 16.88 13.32
C ASP A 89 4.37 17.36 11.87
N PHE A 90 3.27 17.27 11.12
CA PHE A 90 3.21 17.69 9.72
C PHE A 90 3.22 19.21 9.54
N ASN A 91 2.75 19.95 10.54
CA ASN A 91 2.68 21.41 10.51
C ASN A 91 4.00 22.12 10.86
N LYS A 92 5.12 21.38 10.99
CA LYS A 92 6.42 21.96 11.34
C LYS A 92 7.01 22.76 10.16
N PRO A 93 7.48 24.00 10.39
CA PRO A 93 7.92 24.94 9.33
C PRO A 93 9.15 24.47 8.52
N HIS A 94 9.82 23.40 8.95
CA HIS A 94 11.00 22.84 8.28
C HIS A 94 10.77 21.45 7.67
N TYR A 95 9.53 21.02 7.50
CA TYR A 95 9.26 19.75 6.83
C TYR A 95 9.64 19.86 5.34
N LYS A 96 10.72 19.15 4.98
CA LYS A 96 11.23 18.96 3.61
C LYS A 96 11.20 17.49 3.25
N ASN A 97 10.81 17.18 2.02
CA ASN A 97 10.78 15.82 1.50
C ASN A 97 12.19 15.22 1.52
N LYS A 98 12.34 14.08 2.16
CA LYS A 98 13.60 13.33 2.26
C LYS A 98 13.57 12.13 1.33
N ARG A 99 14.76 11.70 0.90
CA ARG A 99 14.94 10.38 0.30
C ARG A 99 15.18 9.39 1.42
N VAL A 100 14.31 8.39 1.56
CA VAL A 100 14.38 7.39 2.63
C VAL A 100 14.74 6.05 2.01
N GLY A 101 15.92 5.54 2.38
CA GLY A 101 16.38 4.21 2.00
C GLY A 101 15.70 3.15 2.86
N VAL A 102 15.03 2.19 2.23
CA VAL A 102 14.38 1.07 2.93
C VAL A 102 14.92 -0.24 2.37
N ILE A 103 15.45 -1.08 3.26
CA ILE A 103 15.98 -2.40 2.92
C ILE A 103 14.94 -3.45 3.30
N ALA A 104 14.39 -4.14 2.31
CA ALA A 104 13.35 -5.13 2.52
C ALA A 104 13.94 -6.51 2.83
N ALA A 105 13.33 -7.26 3.74
CA ALA A 105 13.64 -8.67 3.89
C ALA A 105 13.06 -9.45 2.69
N GLY A 106 13.93 -10.05 1.88
CA GLY A 106 13.53 -10.74 0.65
C GLY A 106 12.75 -12.06 0.83
N ASN A 107 12.55 -12.51 2.07
CA ASN A 107 11.96 -13.81 2.40
C ASN A 107 10.58 -13.74 3.07
N ILE A 108 10.03 -12.55 3.33
CA ILE A 108 8.70 -12.40 3.93
C ILE A 108 7.82 -11.59 2.98
N PRO A 109 6.69 -12.13 2.50
CA PRO A 109 5.78 -11.40 1.63
C PRO A 109 5.37 -10.05 2.23
N LEU A 110 5.64 -8.97 1.49
CA LEU A 110 5.19 -7.61 1.78
C LEU A 110 5.61 -7.06 3.17
N ALA A 111 6.65 -7.60 3.80
CA ALA A 111 7.10 -7.13 5.13
C ALA A 111 7.46 -5.64 5.17
N VAL A 112 7.92 -5.10 4.04
CA VAL A 112 8.30 -3.68 3.90
C VAL A 112 7.12 -2.76 3.56
N PHE A 113 5.91 -3.29 3.40
CA PHE A 113 4.77 -2.50 2.93
C PHE A 113 4.44 -1.35 3.89
N HIS A 114 4.53 -1.58 5.20
CA HIS A 114 4.28 -0.54 6.19
C HIS A 114 5.31 0.61 6.07
N ASP A 115 6.59 0.29 5.90
CA ASP A 115 7.64 1.30 5.73
C ASP A 115 7.44 2.08 4.43
N PHE A 116 7.07 1.39 3.35
CA PHE A 116 6.67 2.01 2.09
C PHE A 116 5.51 2.99 2.26
N LEU A 117 4.45 2.58 2.96
CA LEU A 117 3.29 3.41 3.29
C LEU A 117 3.70 4.64 4.09
N CYS A 118 4.47 4.48 5.17
CA CYS A 118 4.93 5.58 6.01
C CYS A 118 5.75 6.62 5.24
N VAL A 119 6.64 6.16 4.35
CA VAL A 119 7.46 7.07 3.55
C VAL A 119 6.60 7.87 2.58
N LEU A 120 5.70 7.21 1.85
CA LEU A 120 4.90 7.89 0.82
C LEU A 120 3.80 8.77 1.40
N ILE A 121 3.10 8.32 2.45
CA ILE A 121 1.99 9.09 3.04
C ILE A 121 2.46 10.44 3.58
N THR A 122 3.72 10.50 4.01
CA THR A 122 4.39 11.70 4.50
C THR A 122 5.11 12.50 3.40
N ASN A 123 4.83 12.21 2.13
CA ASN A 123 5.43 12.84 0.93
C ASN A 123 6.97 12.73 0.85
N ASN A 124 7.56 11.75 1.54
CA ASN A 124 8.96 11.42 1.34
C ASN A 124 9.13 10.54 0.10
N ILE A 125 10.36 10.47 -0.40
CA ILE A 125 10.73 9.69 -1.57
C ILE A 125 11.23 8.33 -1.10
N PHE A 126 10.51 7.27 -1.46
CA PHE A 126 10.91 5.89 -1.17
C PHE A 126 12.05 5.44 -2.10
N VAL A 127 13.12 4.91 -1.51
CA VAL A 127 14.24 4.29 -2.23
C VAL A 127 14.41 2.88 -1.68
N GLY A 128 13.80 1.90 -2.34
CA GLY A 128 13.81 0.51 -1.91
C GLY A 128 15.01 -0.29 -2.45
N LYS A 129 15.51 -1.22 -1.65
CA LYS A 129 16.43 -2.28 -2.08
C LYS A 129 16.07 -3.61 -1.42
N LEU A 130 16.21 -4.71 -2.16
CA LEU A 130 16.04 -6.09 -1.72
C LEU A 130 17.34 -6.64 -1.13
#